data_AF-A0A6M6E4W7-F1
#
_entry.id   AF-A0A6M6E4W7-F1
#
_cell.length_a   1.000
_cell.length_b   1.000
_cell.length_c   1.000
_cell.angle_alpha   90.00
_cell.angle_beta   90.00
_cell.angle_gamma   90.00
#
_symmetry.space_group_name_H-M   'P 1'
#
loop_
_entity.id
_entity.type
_entity.pdbx_description
1 polymer ?
#
loop_
_entity_poly.entity_id
_entity_poly.type
_entity_poly.pdbx_seq_one_letter_code
_entity_poly.pdbx_strand_id
1 'polypeptide(L)'
;MSAIFNNCGTLLTFRVGPTDAKFFAEFYYNPDNNTGYKTQDIANLGKFTIIARVMTKDGLQSHPFTAYPLPPVKANPHANPELVKERSRQLIGSPKAVVRDSINQRAALDTISSND
;
A
#
# COMPACT_ATOMS: atom_id res chain seq x y z
N MET A 1 0.84 -2.73 15.99
CA MET A 1 0.11 -2.80 14.70
C MET A 1 -1.40 -2.96 14.91
N SER A 2 -1.84 -3.81 15.83
CA SER A 2 -3.26 -4.14 16.06
C SER A 2 -4.14 -2.94 16.46
N ALA A 3 -3.62 -1.96 17.18
CA ALA A 3 -4.39 -0.77 17.60
C ALA A 3 -4.88 0.10 16.43
N ILE A 4 -4.28 -0.03 15.24
CA ILE A 4 -4.69 0.73 14.05
C ILE A 4 -5.72 -0.10 13.27
N PHE A 5 -5.36 -1.33 12.89
CA PHE A 5 -6.18 -2.15 11.98
C PHE A 5 -7.45 -2.72 12.63
N ASN A 6 -7.47 -2.92 13.95
CA ASN A 6 -8.69 -3.35 14.65
C ASN A 6 -9.74 -2.23 14.75
N ASN A 7 -9.38 -0.99 14.44
CA ASN A 7 -10.26 0.17 14.43
C ASN A 7 -10.59 0.65 13.01
N CYS A 8 -10.10 -0.04 11.97
CA CYS A 8 -10.40 0.30 10.59
C CYS A 8 -11.80 -0.19 10.20
N GLY A 9 -12.73 0.75 10.03
CA GLY A 9 -14.08 0.46 9.54
C GLY A 9 -14.12 -0.01 8.09
N THR A 10 -13.21 0.50 7.25
CA THR A 10 -13.11 0.17 5.84
C THR A 10 -11.68 -0.25 5.50
N LEU A 11 -11.53 -1.35 4.77
CA LEU A 11 -10.26 -1.88 4.30
C LEU A 11 -10.34 -2.19 2.81
N LEU A 12 -9.30 -1.79 2.07
CA LEU A 12 -9.15 -2.00 0.64
C LEU A 12 -7.75 -2.57 0.42
N THR A 13 -7.67 -3.74 -0.22
CA THR A 13 -6.40 -4.45 -0.43
C THR A 13 -6.24 -4.78 -1.92
N PHE A 14 -5.14 -4.30 -2.49
CA PHE A 14 -4.66 -4.75 -3.80
C PHE A 14 -3.91 -6.07 -3.65
N ARG A 15 -3.51 -6.67 -4.78
CA ARG A 15 -2.61 -7.84 -4.74
C ARG A 15 -1.37 -7.54 -3.91
N VAL A 16 -1.06 -8.42 -2.97
CA VAL A 16 0.16 -8.38 -2.14
C VAL A 16 0.89 -9.71 -2.20
N GLY A 17 2.10 -9.77 -1.64
CA GLY A 17 2.86 -11.02 -1.56
C GLY A 17 2.21 -12.05 -0.62
N PRO A 18 2.55 -13.35 -0.74
CA PRO A 18 1.98 -14.41 0.10
C PRO A 18 2.17 -14.19 1.61
N THR A 19 3.25 -13.53 2.00
CA THR A 19 3.55 -13.20 3.40
C THR A 19 2.53 -12.20 3.94
N ASP A 20 2.34 -11.08 3.26
CA ASP A 20 1.39 -10.02 3.67
C ASP A 20 -0.06 -10.47 3.52
N ALA A 21 -0.35 -11.32 2.53
CA ALA A 21 -1.68 -11.86 2.28
C ALA A 21 -2.24 -12.61 3.51
N LYS A 22 -1.39 -13.23 4.33
CA LYS A 22 -1.83 -13.92 5.56
C LYS A 22 -2.44 -12.92 6.55
N PHE A 23 -1.79 -11.78 6.73
CA PHE A 23 -2.27 -10.72 7.61
C PHE A 23 -3.61 -10.15 7.11
N PHE A 24 -3.73 -9.89 5.80
CA PHE A 24 -4.99 -9.38 5.26
C PHE A 24 -6.14 -10.40 5.29
N ALA A 25 -5.84 -11.69 5.17
CA ALA A 25 -6.84 -12.76 5.25
C ALA A 25 -7.57 -12.76 6.61
N GLU A 26 -6.91 -12.32 7.70
CA GLU A 26 -7.55 -12.20 9.02
C GLU A 26 -8.76 -11.26 9.03
N PHE A 27 -8.81 -10.28 8.11
CA PHE A 27 -9.91 -9.32 7.99
C PHE A 27 -10.96 -9.72 6.95
N TYR A 28 -10.62 -10.62 6.03
CA TYR A 28 -11.45 -10.97 4.88
C TYR A 28 -11.96 -12.40 4.88
N TYR A 29 -11.43 -13.27 5.74
CA TYR A 29 -11.84 -14.65 5.81
C TYR A 29 -12.53 -14.94 7.14
N ASN A 30 -13.72 -15.54 7.07
CA ASN A 30 -14.40 -16.07 8.23
C ASN A 30 -14.26 -17.61 8.25
N PRO A 31 -13.52 -18.17 9.22
CA PRO A 31 -13.30 -19.62 9.30
C PRO A 31 -14.55 -20.39 9.73
N ASP A 32 -15.46 -19.78 10.50
CA ASP A 32 -16.61 -20.47 11.10
C ASP A 32 -17.62 -20.93 10.04
N ASN A 33 -17.76 -20.16 8.97
CA ASN A 33 -18.65 -20.46 7.85
C ASN A 33 -17.90 -20.66 6.51
N ASN A 34 -16.57 -20.68 6.53
CA ASN A 34 -15.70 -20.83 5.36
C ASN A 34 -16.05 -19.83 4.22
N THR A 35 -16.34 -18.58 4.59
CA THR A 35 -16.67 -17.50 3.62
C THR A 35 -15.59 -16.43 3.56
N GLY A 36 -15.51 -15.72 2.44
CA GLY A 36 -14.56 -14.63 2.22
C GLY A 36 -13.29 -15.06 1.50
N TYR A 37 -12.18 -14.34 1.71
CA TYR A 37 -10.96 -14.46 0.92
C TYR A 37 -9.79 -14.97 1.75
N LYS A 38 -9.27 -16.14 1.37
CA LYS A 38 -8.10 -16.76 1.99
C LYS A 38 -6.82 -16.09 1.48
N THR A 39 -5.71 -16.39 2.15
CA THR A 39 -4.37 -15.94 1.77
C THR A 39 -4.06 -16.12 0.29
N GLN A 40 -4.41 -17.27 -0.29
CA GLN A 40 -4.14 -17.56 -1.70
C GLN A 40 -4.95 -16.69 -2.65
N ASP A 41 -6.20 -16.36 -2.30
CA ASP A 41 -7.07 -15.51 -3.11
C ASP A 41 -6.50 -14.09 -3.20
N ILE A 42 -5.98 -13.57 -2.08
CA ILE A 42 -5.38 -12.24 -1.99
C ILE A 42 -4.03 -12.20 -2.74
N ALA A 43 -3.19 -13.23 -2.58
CA ALA A 43 -1.88 -13.30 -3.22
C ALA A 43 -1.97 -13.47 -4.75
N ASN A 44 -3.04 -14.10 -5.23
CA ASN A 44 -3.31 -14.37 -6.64
C ASN A 44 -4.33 -13.42 -7.27
N LEU A 45 -4.60 -12.28 -6.63
CA LEU A 45 -5.59 -11.33 -7.10
C LEU A 45 -5.26 -10.84 -8.52
N GLY A 46 -6.29 -10.78 -9.36
CA GLY A 46 -6.18 -10.34 -10.75
C GLY A 46 -5.72 -8.88 -10.89
N LYS A 47 -5.24 -8.54 -12.10
CA LYS A 47 -4.85 -7.16 -12.41
C LYS A 47 -6.05 -6.23 -12.23
N PHE A 48 -5.80 -5.04 -11.66
CA PHE A 48 -6.82 -4.02 -11.40
C PHE A 48 -8.00 -4.51 -10.57
N THR A 49 -7.81 -5.56 -9.77
CA THR A 49 -8.84 -6.02 -8.84
C THR A 49 -8.42 -5.63 -7.44
N ILE A 50 -9.38 -5.30 -6.60
CA ILE A 50 -9.20 -5.10 -5.16
C ILE A 50 -10.15 -6.02 -4.40
N ILE A 51 -9.78 -6.37 -3.18
CA ILE A 51 -10.71 -6.88 -2.18
C ILE A 51 -11.05 -5.72 -1.25
N ALA A 52 -12.34 -5.57 -0.95
CA ALA A 52 -12.86 -4.50 -0.14
C ALA A 52 -13.76 -5.07 0.96
N ARG A 53 -13.66 -4.49 2.16
CA ARG A 53 -14.64 -4.61 3.23
C ARG A 53 -14.94 -3.19 3.69
N VAL A 54 -16.18 -2.74 3.51
CA VAL A 54 -16.53 -1.33 3.73
C VAL A 54 -17.48 -1.19 4.91
N MET A 55 -17.37 -0.09 5.62
CA MET A 55 -18.40 0.34 6.56
C MET A 55 -19.57 0.92 5.79
N THR A 56 -20.77 0.38 6.02
CA THR A 56 -22.00 0.90 5.43
C THR A 56 -22.42 2.19 6.13
N LYS A 57 -23.39 2.90 5.54
CA LYS A 57 -23.96 4.13 6.12
C LYS A 57 -24.50 3.92 7.53
N ASP A 58 -24.93 2.70 7.84
CA ASP A 58 -25.48 2.30 9.14
C ASP A 58 -24.40 1.88 10.15
N GLY A 59 -23.11 2.05 9.80
CA GLY A 59 -21.97 1.71 10.67
C GLY A 59 -21.62 0.22 10.72
N LEU A 60 -22.35 -0.62 9.98
CA LEU A 60 -22.09 -2.06 9.90
C LEU A 60 -20.96 -2.35 8.90
N GLN A 61 -20.15 -3.38 9.18
CA GLN A 61 -19.19 -3.85 8.19
C GLN A 61 -19.90 -4.73 7.16
N SER A 62 -19.61 -4.49 5.88
CA SER A 62 -20.06 -5.34 4.79
C SER A 62 -19.39 -6.72 4.86
N HIS A 63 -19.98 -7.71 4.18
CA HIS A 63 -19.20 -8.86 3.74
C HIS A 63 -18.09 -8.39 2.79
N PRO A 64 -16.93 -9.07 2.77
CA PRO A 64 -15.86 -8.72 1.85
C PRO A 64 -16.26 -9.06 0.42
N PHE A 65 -15.88 -8.22 -0.54
CA PHE A 65 -16.18 -8.39 -1.96
C PHE A 65 -15.02 -7.92 -2.84
N THR A 66 -15.01 -8.33 -4.11
CA THR A 66 -14.06 -7.79 -5.10
C THR A 66 -14.65 -6.58 -5.83
N ALA A 67 -13.76 -5.65 -6.20
CA ALA A 67 -14.12 -4.50 -7.02
C ALA A 67 -13.01 -4.15 -8.01
N TYR A 68 -13.35 -3.33 -9.01
CA TYR A 68 -12.39 -2.70 -9.91
C TYR A 68 -12.23 -1.23 -9.50
N PRO A 69 -10.99 -0.74 -9.31
CA PRO A 69 -10.76 0.66 -9.04
C PRO A 69 -11.04 1.49 -10.29
N LEU A 70 -11.22 2.80 -10.10
CA LEU A 70 -11.33 3.73 -11.21
C LEU A 70 -10.04 3.69 -12.06
N PRO A 71 -10.15 3.71 -13.40
CA PRO A 71 -8.98 3.80 -14.25
C PRO A 71 -8.27 5.14 -13.99
N PRO A 72 -6.94 5.22 -14.25
CA PRO A 72 -6.24 6.48 -14.20
C PRO A 72 -6.96 7.54 -15.03
N VAL A 73 -7.18 8.71 -14.44
CA VAL A 73 -7.76 9.85 -15.16
C VAL A 73 -6.85 10.23 -16.33
N LYS A 74 -7.45 10.56 -17.48
CA LYS A 74 -6.69 11.08 -18.62
C LYS A 74 -5.95 12.35 -18.20
N ALA A 75 -4.70 12.48 -18.64
CA ALA A 75 -3.95 13.71 -18.41
C ALA A 75 -4.72 14.89 -18.98
N ASN A 76 -4.82 15.98 -18.20
CA ASN A 76 -5.38 17.22 -18.70
C ASN A 76 -4.52 17.69 -19.90
N PRO A 77 -5.09 17.94 -21.09
CA PRO A 77 -4.35 18.40 -22.26
C PRO A 77 -3.58 19.71 -22.03
N HIS A 78 -4.03 20.52 -21.06
CA HIS A 78 -3.40 21.79 -20.68
C HIS A 78 -2.39 21.66 -19.53
N ALA A 79 -2.19 20.45 -18.99
CA ALA A 79 -1.19 20.25 -17.94
C ALA A 79 0.24 20.43 -18.49
N ASN A 80 1.09 21.12 -17.74
CA ASN A 80 2.53 21.19 -18.01
C ASN A 80 3.27 20.22 -17.08
N PRO A 81 3.57 18.98 -17.52
CA PRO A 81 4.19 17.97 -16.67
C PRO A 81 5.60 18.35 -16.23
N GLU A 82 6.34 19.12 -17.03
CA GLU A 82 7.70 19.55 -16.68
C GLU A 82 7.69 20.56 -15.53
N LEU A 83 6.76 21.52 -15.55
CA LEU A 83 6.57 22.46 -14.45
C LEU A 83 6.19 21.75 -13.15
N VAL A 84 5.30 20.76 -13.20
CA VAL A 84 4.92 19.97 -12.01
C VAL A 84 6.10 19.21 -11.45
N LYS A 85 6.89 18.55 -12.31
CA LYS A 85 8.11 17.83 -11.90
C LYS A 85 9.13 18.78 -11.27
N GLU A 86 9.36 19.96 -11.87
CA GLU A 86 10.30 20.94 -11.35
C GLU A 86 9.86 21.49 -9.98
N ARG A 87 8.60 21.92 -9.87
CA ARG A 87 8.00 22.38 -8.60
C ARG A 87 8.09 21.32 -7.52
N SER A 88 7.76 20.07 -7.83
CA SER A 88 7.85 18.96 -6.88
C SER A 88 9.28 18.73 -6.41
N ARG A 89 10.27 18.72 -7.32
CA ARG A 89 11.69 18.60 -6.95
C ARG A 89 12.18 19.75 -6.07
N GLN A 90 11.70 20.97 -6.29
CA GLN A 90 12.07 22.14 -5.47
C GLN A 90 11.42 22.10 -4.08
N LEU A 91 10.19 21.61 -3.96
CA LEU A 91 9.44 21.61 -2.70
C LEU A 91 9.78 20.45 -1.77
N ILE A 92 9.91 19.23 -2.33
CA ILE A 92 10.04 17.99 -1.55
C ILE A 92 11.22 17.12 -1.99
N GLY A 93 11.94 17.52 -3.04
CA GLY A 93 13.11 16.79 -3.52
C GLY A 93 14.39 17.22 -2.81
N SER A 94 15.30 16.27 -2.60
CA SER A 94 16.65 16.55 -2.13
C SER A 94 17.65 16.45 -3.28
N PRO A 95 18.67 17.33 -3.38
CA PRO A 95 19.73 17.20 -4.37
C PRO A 95 20.41 15.83 -4.30
N LYS A 96 20.64 15.22 -5.47
CA LYS A 96 21.21 13.87 -5.57
C LYS A 96 22.56 13.74 -4.86
N ALA A 97 23.39 14.79 -4.91
CA ALA A 97 24.69 14.82 -4.23
C ALA A 97 24.52 14.66 -2.71
N VAL A 98 23.65 15.46 -2.10
CA VAL A 98 23.35 15.40 -0.66
C VAL A 98 22.88 14.01 -0.23
N VAL A 99 21.97 13.40 -0.99
CA VAL A 99 21.48 12.04 -0.70
C VAL A 99 22.60 11.01 -0.84
N ARG A 100 23.44 11.13 -1.87
CA ARG A 100 24.56 10.21 -2.12
C ARG A 100 25.61 10.30 -1.03
N ASP A 101 25.99 11.51 -0.61
CA ASP A 101 26.97 11.72 0.44
C ASP A 101 26.46 11.19 1.79
N SER A 102 25.17 11.41 2.09
CA SER A 102 24.51 10.82 3.28
C SER A 102 24.49 9.29 3.25
N ILE A 103 24.30 8.67 2.09
CA ILE A 103 24.38 7.20 1.94
C ILE A 103 25.82 6.72 2.17
N ASN A 104 26.81 7.35 1.53
CA ASN A 104 28.21 6.97 1.68
C ASN A 104 28.71 7.09 3.11
N GLN A 105 28.33 8.16 3.82
CA GLN A 105 28.70 8.37 5.21
C GLN A 105 28.11 7.29 6.13
N ARG A 106 26.83 6.94 5.95
CA ARG A 106 26.20 5.86 6.72
C ARG A 106 26.82 4.50 6.42
N ALA A 107 27.05 4.21 5.14
CA ALA A 107 27.71 2.97 4.74
C ALA A 107 29.11 2.84 5.33
N ALA A 108 29.87 3.94 5.42
CA ALA A 108 31.18 3.94 6.07
C ALA A 108 31.07 3.66 7.59
N LEU A 109 30.07 4.21 8.27
CA LEU A 109 29.84 3.96 9.70
C LEU A 109 29.44 2.49 9.96
N ASP A 110 28.62 1.90 9.10
CA ASP A 110 28.20 0.49 9.22
C ASP A 110 29.40 -0.48 9.09
N THR A 111 30.44 -0.11 8.34
CA THR A 111 31.66 -0.93 8.20
C THR A 111 32.66 -0.81 9.36
N ILE A 112 32.48 0.18 10.25
CA ILE A 112 33.39 0.41 11.39
C ILE A 112 32.97 -0.42 12.61
N SER A 113 31.69 -0.79 12.74
CA SER A 113 31.15 -1.54 13.89
C SER A 113 31.30 -3.07 13.82
N SER A 114 32.00 -3.62 12.84
CA SER A 114 32.14 -5.07 12.64
C SER A 114 33.51 -5.65 13.07
N ASN A 115 34.30 -4.91 13.85
CA ASN A 115 35.62 -5.33 14.34
C ASN A 115 35.71 -5.39 15.89
N ASP A 116 34.65 -5.88 16.55
CA ASP A 116 34.70 -6.37 17.93
C ASP A 116 34.19 -7.82 18.00
#